data_AF-A0A093YC37-F1
#
_entry.id   AF-A0A093YC37-F1
#
_cell.length_a   1.000
_cell.length_b   1.000
_cell.length_c   1.000
_cell.angle_alpha   90.00
_cell.angle_beta   90.00
_cell.angle_gamma   90.00
#
_symmetry.space_group_name_H-M   'P 1'
#
loop_
_entity.id
_entity.type
_entity.pdbx_description
1 polymer ?
#
loop_
_entity_poly.entity_id
_entity_poly.type
_entity_poly.pdbx_seq_one_letter_code
_entity_poly.pdbx_strand_id
1 'polypeptide(L)'
;MKGQAIIAGCSAVVIGLFYEFFLKDILFISIGIGRIIQPIEDFPYSCHKIYGSENILESCEDLWLDDEGRTLYGACVDLKSRHQWSPGGDKFNVSGRTPNGRFVALNIDSPGLDGNYGASKLQITGKYLGAAGSQAIDPNGFDVEILPNNRLRFWMTNLRPPVDAITGEFLDATNIGANATVESFELVRGEDKLEWTGTFGANDGVVHSTNKVAADLNGGFVVTNDHSSPSGLRRSLDLFLGGGSLAHCTKSNDCKLAVDGLSFPNGMVRGLDGLFYVPSSVTGRIGVYSLSSSGLTKVDEIEVGMPMDNLSVDANGDIFAAAFPDSLKLVEAVKHASGLIIPSTVYQIKKLVGESDQGGRGVVTGNYRVWKVLEDKEGKVMPSGATVAVHDAKTGRIFLGAVIGEHMTVCEPIVAK
;
A
#
# COMPACT_ATOMS: atom_id res chain seq x y z
N MET A 1 -34.06 14.36 -42.37
CA MET A 1 -33.00 13.41 -42.78
C MET A 1 -31.58 13.92 -42.52
N LYS A 2 -31.08 14.98 -43.18
CA LYS A 2 -29.70 15.48 -42.95
C LYS A 2 -29.40 15.89 -41.49
N GLY A 3 -30.30 16.62 -40.82
CA GLY A 3 -30.11 17.02 -39.42
C GLY A 3 -30.10 15.85 -38.43
N GLN A 4 -30.93 14.82 -38.65
CA GLN A 4 -30.96 13.62 -37.82
C GLN A 4 -29.70 12.77 -37.98
N ALA A 5 -29.15 12.70 -39.20
CA ALA A 5 -27.87 12.02 -39.44
C ALA A 5 -26.69 12.73 -38.76
N ILE A 6 -26.69 14.07 -38.74
CA ILE A 6 -25.68 14.87 -38.04
C ILE A 6 -25.77 14.64 -36.52
N ILE A 7 -26.97 14.70 -35.94
CA ILE A 7 -27.18 14.46 -34.50
C ILE A 7 -26.73 13.04 -34.11
N ALA A 8 -27.13 12.02 -34.88
CA ALA A 8 -26.72 10.64 -34.62
C ALA A 8 -25.20 10.46 -34.73
N GLY A 9 -24.56 11.09 -35.73
CA GLY A 9 -23.10 11.09 -35.88
C GLY A 9 -22.39 11.73 -34.69
N CYS A 10 -22.83 12.92 -34.26
CA CYS A 10 -22.27 13.59 -33.08
C CYS A 10 -22.45 12.76 -31.79
N SER A 11 -23.63 12.17 -31.58
CA SER A 11 -23.87 11.30 -30.43
C SER A 11 -22.97 10.06 -30.43
N ALA A 12 -22.77 9.43 -31.59
CA ALA A 12 -21.87 8.29 -31.71
C ALA A 12 -20.42 8.66 -31.38
N VAL A 13 -19.96 9.84 -31.81
CA VAL A 13 -18.60 10.34 -31.46
C VAL A 13 -18.48 10.57 -29.95
N VAL A 14 -19.45 11.25 -29.33
CA VAL A 14 -19.43 11.51 -27.88
C VAL A 14 -19.43 10.20 -27.08
N ILE A 15 -20.27 9.23 -27.46
CA ILE A 15 -20.30 7.91 -26.82
C ILE A 15 -18.98 7.17 -27.04
N GLY A 16 -18.41 7.21 -28.24
CA GLY A 16 -17.13 6.59 -28.55
C GLY A 16 -15.98 7.17 -27.73
N LEU A 17 -15.93 8.50 -27.58
CA LEU A 17 -14.94 9.17 -26.74
C LEU A 17 -15.12 8.83 -25.26
N PHE A 18 -16.36 8.84 -24.77
CA PHE A 18 -16.66 8.44 -23.39
C PHE A 18 -16.27 6.96 -23.14
N TYR A 19 -16.53 6.08 -24.10
CA TYR A 19 -16.11 4.70 -24.00
C TYR A 19 -14.58 4.58 -23.93
N GLU A 20 -13.87 5.15 -24.90
CA GLU A 20 -12.42 4.98 -25.03
C GLU A 20 -11.64 5.62 -23.88
N PHE A 21 -12.02 6.82 -23.44
CA PHE A 21 -11.25 7.58 -22.44
C PHE A 21 -11.72 7.40 -21.00
N PHE A 22 -12.87 6.79 -20.76
CA PHE A 22 -13.41 6.66 -19.41
C PHE A 22 -13.90 5.25 -19.10
N LEU A 23 -14.86 4.73 -19.87
CA LEU A 23 -15.54 3.49 -19.49
C LEU A 23 -14.70 2.23 -19.72
N LYS A 24 -13.86 2.20 -20.76
CA LYS A 24 -13.06 1.02 -21.14
C LYS A 24 -12.16 0.55 -20.01
N ASP A 25 -11.36 1.44 -19.44
CA ASP A 25 -10.44 1.08 -18.35
C ASP A 25 -11.21 0.70 -17.07
N ILE A 26 -12.33 1.37 -16.77
CA ILE A 26 -13.19 0.98 -15.65
C ILE A 26 -13.70 -0.46 -15.81
N LEU A 27 -14.21 -0.82 -16.99
CA LEU A 27 -14.77 -2.14 -17.24
C LEU A 27 -13.70 -3.25 -17.26
N PHE A 28 -12.60 -3.03 -17.98
CA PHE A 28 -11.64 -4.09 -18.26
C PHE A 28 -10.42 -4.10 -17.34
N ILE A 29 -10.06 -2.96 -16.74
CA ILE A 29 -8.94 -2.84 -15.80
C ILE A 29 -9.46 -2.78 -14.36
N SER A 30 -10.30 -1.80 -14.00
CA SER A 30 -10.75 -1.65 -12.62
C SER A 30 -11.65 -2.80 -12.17
N ILE A 31 -12.67 -3.15 -12.97
CA ILE A 31 -13.59 -4.26 -12.67
C ILE A 31 -12.98 -5.59 -13.12
N GLY A 32 -12.24 -5.62 -14.22
CA GLY A 32 -11.61 -6.84 -14.72
C GLY A 32 -12.56 -7.76 -15.50
N ILE A 33 -13.53 -7.22 -16.24
CA ILE A 33 -14.44 -8.05 -17.06
C ILE A 33 -13.64 -8.92 -18.03
N GLY A 34 -13.82 -10.23 -17.95
CA GLY A 34 -13.11 -11.21 -18.80
C GLY A 34 -11.68 -11.52 -18.36
N ARG A 35 -11.23 -11.00 -17.21
CA ARG A 35 -9.90 -11.30 -16.65
C ARG A 35 -9.80 -12.79 -16.29
N ILE A 36 -8.71 -13.39 -16.75
CA ILE A 36 -8.33 -14.75 -16.34
C ILE A 36 -7.45 -14.62 -15.10
N ILE A 37 -7.94 -15.16 -13.99
CA ILE A 37 -7.22 -15.29 -12.73
C ILE A 37 -6.70 -16.73 -12.68
N GLN A 38 -5.41 -16.91 -12.46
CA GLN A 38 -4.68 -18.17 -12.47
C GLN A 38 -4.65 -18.81 -11.09
N PRO A 39 -4.68 -20.14 -11.01
CA PRO A 39 -4.46 -20.85 -9.75
C PRO A 39 -2.99 -20.74 -9.32
N ILE A 40 -2.74 -20.85 -8.02
CA ILE A 40 -1.38 -20.72 -7.45
C ILE A 40 -0.40 -21.77 -7.99
N GLU A 41 -0.93 -22.92 -8.40
CA GLU A 41 -0.15 -24.02 -8.97
C GLU A 41 0.49 -23.71 -10.33
N ASP A 42 0.08 -22.63 -11.01
CA ASP A 42 0.70 -22.19 -12.27
C ASP A 42 2.08 -21.53 -12.05
N PHE A 43 2.44 -21.22 -10.81
CA PHE A 43 3.64 -20.47 -10.46
C PHE A 43 4.70 -21.36 -9.78
N PRO A 44 6.00 -21.14 -10.04
CA PRO A 44 7.08 -22.00 -9.55
C PRO A 44 7.45 -21.70 -8.08
N TYR A 45 6.45 -21.64 -7.21
CA TYR A 45 6.61 -21.31 -5.79
C TYR A 45 5.84 -22.31 -4.91
N SER A 46 6.44 -22.66 -3.78
CA SER A 46 5.77 -23.37 -2.69
C SER A 46 5.47 -22.36 -1.59
N CYS A 47 4.18 -22.12 -1.34
CA CYS A 47 3.74 -21.13 -0.37
C CYS A 47 3.13 -21.78 0.87
N HIS A 48 3.35 -21.17 2.03
CA HIS A 48 2.70 -21.54 3.27
C HIS A 48 2.34 -20.31 4.10
N LYS A 49 1.28 -20.46 4.89
CA LYS A 49 0.77 -19.43 5.79
C LYS A 49 1.65 -19.35 7.03
N ILE A 50 1.94 -18.14 7.48
CA ILE A 50 2.66 -17.85 8.70
C ILE A 50 1.75 -17.13 9.67
N TYR A 51 1.69 -17.64 10.89
CA TYR A 51 0.83 -17.13 11.95
C TYR A 51 1.68 -16.57 13.08
N GLY A 52 1.20 -15.52 13.72
CA GLY A 52 1.83 -14.99 14.93
C GLY A 52 1.23 -15.62 16.18
N SER A 53 2.01 -15.67 17.27
CA SER A 53 1.43 -15.89 18.60
C SER A 53 0.35 -14.83 18.87
N GLU A 54 -0.79 -15.22 19.45
CA GLU A 54 -1.91 -14.30 19.71
C GLU A 54 -2.34 -13.48 18.48
N ASN A 55 -2.27 -14.07 17.27
CA ASN A 55 -2.70 -13.45 16.03
C ASN A 55 -1.98 -12.13 15.69
N ILE A 56 -0.72 -11.96 16.12
CA ILE A 56 0.00 -10.69 15.91
C ILE A 56 0.22 -10.34 14.43
N LEU A 57 0.15 -11.33 13.53
CA LEU A 57 0.29 -11.18 12.08
C LEU A 57 -1.06 -11.01 11.33
N GLU A 58 -2.16 -10.76 12.03
CA GLU A 58 -3.40 -10.32 11.40
C GLU A 58 -3.26 -8.91 10.81
N SER A 59 -3.99 -8.65 9.73
CA SER A 59 -4.16 -7.34 9.09
C SER A 59 -2.86 -6.54 8.93
N CYS A 60 -1.78 -7.24 8.60
CA CYS A 60 -0.49 -6.64 8.25
C CYS A 60 -0.60 -6.04 6.86
N GLU A 61 -1.00 -4.77 6.81
CA GLU A 61 -1.34 -4.06 5.57
C GLU A 61 -0.09 -3.72 4.74
N ASP A 62 1.03 -3.47 5.41
CA ASP A 62 2.28 -3.14 4.76
C ASP A 62 3.46 -3.87 5.41
N LEU A 63 4.53 -4.05 4.63
CA LEU A 63 5.73 -4.80 5.00
C LEU A 63 6.99 -4.11 4.45
N TRP A 64 8.11 -4.24 5.16
CA TRP A 64 9.41 -3.77 4.71
C TRP A 64 10.52 -4.71 5.17
N LEU A 65 11.47 -5.03 4.30
CA LEU A 65 12.56 -5.96 4.59
C LEU A 65 13.88 -5.21 4.76
N ASP A 66 14.53 -5.38 5.92
CA ASP A 66 15.93 -5.05 6.10
C ASP A 66 16.78 -6.15 5.44
N ASP A 67 17.20 -5.95 4.20
CA ASP A 67 17.99 -6.94 3.46
C ASP A 67 19.31 -7.31 4.18
N GLU A 68 19.93 -6.34 4.87
CA GLU A 68 21.18 -6.55 5.60
C GLU A 68 20.91 -7.17 6.97
N GLY A 69 19.93 -6.63 7.71
CA GLY A 69 19.53 -7.12 9.04
C GLY A 69 18.73 -8.43 9.01
N ARG A 70 18.34 -8.91 7.82
CA ARG A 70 17.55 -10.14 7.60
C ARG A 70 16.28 -10.17 8.46
N THR A 71 15.66 -9.00 8.62
CA THR A 71 14.47 -8.80 9.45
C THR A 71 13.36 -8.21 8.62
N LEU A 72 12.22 -8.89 8.57
CA LEU A 72 11.00 -8.38 7.95
C LEU A 72 10.18 -7.66 9.02
N TYR A 73 9.85 -6.42 8.75
CA TYR A 73 8.98 -5.60 9.58
C TYR A 73 7.58 -5.52 8.97
N GLY A 74 6.55 -5.45 9.82
CA GLY A 74 5.17 -5.31 9.38
C GLY A 74 4.36 -4.36 10.24
N ALA A 75 3.41 -3.67 9.61
CA ALA A 75 2.44 -2.79 10.25
C ALA A 75 1.09 -3.49 10.35
N CYS A 76 0.73 -3.92 11.56
CA CYS A 76 -0.37 -4.87 11.78
C CYS A 76 -1.40 -4.33 12.79
N VAL A 77 -2.64 -4.82 12.68
CA VAL A 77 -3.78 -4.49 13.56
C VAL A 77 -4.60 -5.77 13.74
N ASP A 78 -5.44 -5.94 14.77
CA ASP A 78 -6.37 -7.08 14.71
C ASP A 78 -7.46 -6.88 13.65
N LEU A 79 -7.95 -7.99 13.12
CA LEU A 79 -8.94 -7.99 12.05
C LEU A 79 -10.27 -7.34 12.48
N LYS A 80 -10.70 -7.55 13.73
CA LYS A 80 -11.93 -6.94 14.25
C LYS A 80 -11.79 -5.41 14.26
N SER A 81 -10.69 -4.87 14.76
CA SER A 81 -10.44 -3.43 14.78
C SER A 81 -10.40 -2.86 13.37
N ARG A 82 -9.73 -3.54 12.42
CA ARG A 82 -9.69 -3.08 11.02
C ARG A 82 -11.07 -3.02 10.36
N HIS A 83 -11.98 -3.94 10.66
CA HIS A 83 -13.35 -3.89 10.16
C HIS A 83 -14.19 -2.73 10.74
N GLN A 84 -13.80 -2.20 11.90
CA GLN A 84 -14.48 -1.08 12.55
C GLN A 84 -13.82 0.26 12.23
N TRP A 85 -12.49 0.26 12.06
CA TRP A 85 -11.67 1.43 11.84
C TRP A 85 -10.64 1.17 10.74
N SER A 86 -10.96 1.67 9.55
CA SER A 86 -10.12 1.64 8.35
C SER A 86 -10.59 2.80 7.46
N PRO A 87 -10.12 4.03 7.74
CA PRO A 87 -10.54 5.21 7.00
C PRO A 87 -10.42 5.07 5.49
N GLY A 88 -9.34 4.48 4.95
CA GLY A 88 -9.18 4.22 3.51
C GLY A 88 -10.31 3.37 2.90
N GLY A 89 -10.95 2.51 3.69
CA GLY A 89 -12.11 1.69 3.30
C GLY A 89 -13.48 2.24 3.77
N ASP A 90 -13.57 3.53 4.10
CA ASP A 90 -14.78 4.19 4.63
C ASP A 90 -15.30 3.60 5.96
N LYS A 91 -14.39 3.14 6.82
CA LYS A 91 -14.72 2.59 8.16
C LYS A 91 -14.31 3.56 9.26
N PHE A 92 -15.32 4.13 9.92
CA PHE A 92 -15.18 5.22 10.90
C PHE A 92 -15.74 4.91 12.29
N ASN A 93 -15.98 3.63 12.63
CA ASN A 93 -16.52 3.26 13.93
C ASN A 93 -15.43 3.20 15.01
N VAL A 94 -15.14 4.35 15.62
CA VAL A 94 -14.17 4.47 16.72
C VAL A 94 -14.52 3.56 17.90
N SER A 95 -15.81 3.44 18.24
CA SER A 95 -16.26 2.62 19.39
C SER A 95 -16.07 1.12 19.21
N GLY A 96 -16.02 0.66 17.96
CA GLY A 96 -15.71 -0.74 17.62
C GLY A 96 -14.22 -1.02 17.51
N ARG A 97 -13.38 0.03 17.45
CA ARG A 97 -11.93 -0.06 17.30
C ARG A 97 -11.28 -0.63 18.56
N THR A 98 -10.35 -1.57 18.38
CA THR A 98 -9.43 -1.99 19.43
C THR A 98 -8.11 -1.22 19.27
N PRO A 99 -7.57 -0.57 20.33
CA PRO A 99 -6.32 0.18 20.26
C PRO A 99 -5.07 -0.72 20.31
N ASN A 100 -4.89 -1.59 19.30
CA ASN A 100 -3.84 -2.61 19.31
C ASN A 100 -2.96 -2.64 18.05
N GLY A 101 -2.95 -1.54 17.29
CA GLY A 101 -2.00 -1.36 16.21
C GLY A 101 -0.57 -1.55 16.71
N ARG A 102 0.25 -2.19 15.89
CA ARG A 102 1.57 -2.67 16.29
C ARG A 102 2.50 -2.75 15.10
N PHE A 103 3.78 -2.57 15.38
CA PHE A 103 4.84 -3.07 14.52
C PHE A 103 5.25 -4.46 14.96
N VAL A 104 5.49 -5.33 13.99
CA VAL A 104 6.04 -6.68 14.20
C VAL A 104 7.38 -6.81 13.51
N ALA A 105 8.25 -7.66 14.05
CA ALA A 105 9.52 -8.03 13.45
C ALA A 105 9.64 -9.56 13.37
N LEU A 106 10.11 -10.06 12.23
CA LEU A 106 10.32 -11.47 11.94
C LEU A 106 11.76 -11.69 11.45
N ASN A 107 12.47 -12.66 12.02
CA ASN A 107 13.80 -13.04 11.51
C ASN A 107 13.61 -14.01 10.34
N ILE A 108 13.80 -13.52 9.12
CA ILE A 108 13.47 -14.30 7.93
C ILE A 108 14.42 -15.46 7.67
N ASP A 109 15.60 -15.50 8.31
CA ASP A 109 16.54 -16.62 8.16
C ASP A 109 16.39 -17.66 9.29
N SER A 110 15.45 -17.46 10.23
CA SER A 110 15.21 -18.35 11.37
C SER A 110 13.71 -18.65 11.53
N PRO A 111 13.11 -19.50 10.67
CA PRO A 111 11.68 -19.83 10.71
C PRO A 111 11.20 -20.48 12.01
N GLY A 112 12.11 -21.06 12.81
CA GLY A 112 11.73 -21.83 14.01
C GLY A 112 11.14 -23.20 13.66
N LEU A 113 10.74 -23.96 14.68
CA LEU A 113 10.13 -25.29 14.50
C LEU A 113 8.68 -25.22 13.99
N ASP A 114 7.99 -24.10 14.24
CA ASP A 114 6.62 -23.86 13.85
C ASP A 114 6.50 -23.18 12.46
N GLY A 115 7.62 -22.74 11.89
CA GLY A 115 7.66 -22.07 10.59
C GLY A 115 7.23 -20.59 10.62
N ASN A 116 7.03 -20.00 11.81
CA ASN A 116 6.44 -18.67 11.96
C ASN A 116 7.47 -17.53 12.12
N TYR A 117 8.76 -17.81 11.89
CA TYR A 117 9.84 -16.81 11.86
C TYR A 117 9.99 -15.98 13.14
N GLY A 118 9.54 -16.53 14.28
CA GLY A 118 9.70 -15.91 15.59
C GLY A 118 9.09 -14.51 15.69
N ALA A 119 7.96 -14.27 15.03
CA ALA A 119 7.32 -12.96 15.00
C ALA A 119 7.14 -12.37 16.41
N SER A 120 7.49 -11.09 16.57
CA SER A 120 7.45 -10.39 17.86
C SER A 120 6.98 -8.95 17.67
N LYS A 121 6.32 -8.39 18.69
CA LYS A 121 5.89 -6.97 18.70
C LYS A 121 7.09 -6.09 19.05
N LEU A 122 7.28 -4.99 18.33
CA LEU A 122 8.17 -3.92 18.77
C LEU A 122 7.51 -3.10 19.88
N GLN A 123 8.30 -2.72 20.89
CA GLN A 123 7.87 -1.87 21.98
C GLN A 123 8.01 -0.40 21.61
N ILE A 124 6.87 0.30 21.48
CA ILE A 124 6.88 1.75 21.28
C ILE A 124 7.33 2.43 22.57
N THR A 125 8.34 3.29 22.46
CA THR A 125 8.92 4.03 23.58
C THR A 125 9.01 5.53 23.27
N GLY A 126 9.51 6.31 24.24
CA GLY A 126 9.59 7.78 24.13
C GLY A 126 8.32 8.47 24.66
N LYS A 127 8.05 9.67 24.15
CA LYS A 127 6.93 10.53 24.58
C LYS A 127 5.74 10.53 23.61
N TYR A 128 5.56 9.43 22.86
CA TYR A 128 4.46 9.30 21.93
C TYR A 128 3.10 9.44 22.65
N LEU A 129 2.20 10.21 22.04
CA LEU A 129 0.81 10.38 22.46
C LEU A 129 -0.11 10.24 21.25
N GLY A 130 -0.85 9.14 21.21
CA GLY A 130 -1.88 8.85 20.22
C GLY A 130 -3.17 9.65 20.45
N ALA A 131 -4.28 9.16 19.90
CA ALA A 131 -5.58 9.77 20.12
C ALA A 131 -6.00 9.69 21.61
N ALA A 132 -6.67 10.74 22.10
CA ALA A 132 -7.13 10.88 23.49
C ALA A 132 -6.01 10.68 24.55
N GLY A 133 -4.75 10.98 24.20
CA GLY A 133 -3.60 10.83 25.10
C GLY A 133 -3.17 9.38 25.36
N SER A 134 -3.70 8.41 24.61
CA SER A 134 -3.29 7.00 24.70
C SER A 134 -1.90 6.76 24.09
N GLN A 135 -1.34 5.56 24.28
CA GLN A 135 -0.14 5.11 23.56
C GLN A 135 -0.48 4.27 22.31
N ALA A 136 -1.74 4.27 21.88
CA ALA A 136 -2.19 3.50 20.74
C ALA A 136 -1.73 4.12 19.41
N ILE A 137 -1.32 3.28 18.48
CA ILE A 137 -1.12 3.64 17.08
C ILE A 137 -2.21 2.99 16.22
N ASP A 138 -2.48 3.61 15.08
CA ASP A 138 -3.40 3.15 14.04
C ASP A 138 -2.64 3.03 12.71
N PRO A 139 -1.71 2.06 12.61
CA PRO A 139 -0.81 1.97 11.48
C PRO A 139 -1.55 1.57 10.19
N ASN A 140 -1.14 2.19 9.10
CA ASN A 140 -1.41 1.75 7.73
C ASN A 140 -0.07 1.51 7.04
N GLY A 141 0.25 2.22 5.95
CA GLY A 141 1.52 2.08 5.24
C GLY A 141 2.69 2.75 5.95
N PHE A 142 3.88 2.18 5.77
CA PHE A 142 5.12 2.69 6.35
C PHE A 142 6.32 2.49 5.41
N ASP A 143 7.39 3.23 5.67
CA ASP A 143 8.67 3.04 5.00
C ASP A 143 9.82 3.25 6.00
N VAL A 144 10.99 2.73 5.66
CA VAL A 144 12.15 2.75 6.55
C VAL A 144 13.37 3.27 5.79
N GLU A 145 14.02 4.29 6.36
CA GLU A 145 15.35 4.72 5.91
C GLU A 145 16.44 4.17 6.84
N ILE A 146 17.52 3.69 6.25
CA ILE A 146 18.69 3.21 6.98
C ILE A 146 19.56 4.42 7.35
N LEU A 147 19.80 4.60 8.64
CA LEU A 147 20.64 5.65 9.21
C LEU A 147 22.03 5.10 9.58
N PRO A 148 23.04 5.98 9.76
CA PRO A 148 24.34 5.57 10.29
C PRO A 148 24.23 4.87 11.66
N ASN A 149 25.21 4.01 11.94
CA ASN A 149 25.37 3.26 13.20
C ASN A 149 24.24 2.24 13.44
N ASN A 150 23.85 1.46 12.42
CA ASN A 150 22.84 0.41 12.53
C ASN A 150 21.48 0.89 13.05
N ARG A 151 21.11 2.13 12.75
CA ARG A 151 19.81 2.67 13.10
C ARG A 151 18.89 2.65 11.90
N LEU A 152 17.62 2.41 12.16
CA LEU A 152 16.53 2.46 11.20
C LEU A 152 15.59 3.58 11.63
N ARG A 153 15.18 4.45 10.70
CA ARG A 153 14.08 5.39 10.95
C ARG A 153 12.86 4.94 10.18
N PHE A 154 11.80 4.68 10.92
CA PHE A 154 10.48 4.36 10.42
C PHE A 154 9.70 5.65 10.21
N TRP A 155 9.04 5.75 9.07
CA TRP A 155 7.99 6.72 8.79
C TRP A 155 6.70 5.94 8.65
N MET A 156 5.66 6.29 9.40
CA MET A 156 4.43 5.51 9.48
C MET A 156 3.22 6.40 9.34
N THR A 157 2.34 6.11 8.39
CA THR A 157 1.01 6.73 8.35
C THR A 157 0.18 6.23 9.53
N ASN A 158 -0.47 7.17 10.24
CA ASN A 158 -1.21 6.92 11.46
C ASN A 158 -2.62 7.46 11.31
N LEU A 159 -3.59 6.55 11.19
CA LEU A 159 -4.99 6.88 10.93
C LEU A 159 -5.73 7.14 12.24
N ARG A 160 -5.31 8.15 13.00
CA ARG A 160 -5.79 8.39 14.35
C ARG A 160 -7.29 8.78 14.35
N PRO A 161 -8.10 8.27 15.29
CA PRO A 161 -9.42 8.83 15.53
C PRO A 161 -9.33 10.32 15.89
N PRO A 162 -10.24 11.16 15.35
CA PRO A 162 -10.30 12.57 15.70
C PRO A 162 -10.79 12.74 17.15
N VAL A 163 -10.26 13.74 17.84
CA VAL A 163 -10.63 14.08 19.22
C VAL A 163 -10.86 15.57 19.37
N ASP A 164 -11.73 15.96 20.29
CA ASP A 164 -11.88 17.35 20.69
C ASP A 164 -10.62 17.82 21.42
N ALA A 165 -10.08 18.97 21.02
CA ALA A 165 -8.80 19.46 21.55
C ALA A 165 -8.89 19.91 23.02
N ILE A 166 -10.09 20.19 23.54
CA ILE A 166 -10.32 20.67 24.91
C ILE A 166 -10.70 19.51 25.83
N THR A 167 -11.68 18.70 25.43
CA THR A 167 -12.21 17.61 26.27
C THR A 167 -11.42 16.32 26.12
N GLY A 168 -10.72 16.13 24.99
CA GLY A 168 -10.04 14.88 24.66
C GLY A 168 -10.99 13.75 24.25
N GLU A 169 -12.28 14.02 24.12
CA GLU A 169 -13.29 13.03 23.73
C GLU A 169 -13.23 12.76 22.22
N PHE A 170 -13.56 11.52 21.82
CA PHE A 170 -13.62 11.16 20.40
C PHE A 170 -14.75 11.90 19.67
N LEU A 171 -14.43 12.40 18.48
CA LEU A 171 -15.39 13.04 17.58
C LEU A 171 -15.95 12.03 16.57
N ASP A 172 -17.12 12.34 16.00
CA ASP A 172 -17.69 11.56 14.91
C ASP A 172 -16.89 11.75 13.61
N ALA A 173 -16.08 10.74 13.30
CA ALA A 173 -15.23 10.72 12.11
C ALA A 173 -16.02 10.59 10.78
N THR A 174 -17.32 10.29 10.80
CA THR A 174 -18.13 10.15 9.57
C THR A 174 -18.19 11.44 8.76
N ASN A 175 -18.08 12.60 9.42
CA ASN A 175 -18.21 13.92 8.81
C ASN A 175 -16.89 14.69 8.69
N ILE A 176 -15.85 14.28 9.42
CA ILE A 176 -14.56 14.98 9.47
C ILE A 176 -13.37 14.10 9.05
N GLY A 177 -13.58 12.78 8.93
CA GLY A 177 -12.53 11.81 8.64
C GLY A 177 -11.63 11.51 9.83
N ALA A 178 -10.56 10.77 9.57
CA ALA A 178 -9.51 10.52 10.55
C ALA A 178 -8.60 11.75 10.71
N ASN A 179 -7.98 11.89 11.89
CA ASN A 179 -6.88 12.82 12.11
C ASN A 179 -5.57 12.17 11.63
N ALA A 180 -5.42 12.07 10.31
CA ALA A 180 -4.27 11.41 9.70
C ALA A 180 -2.96 12.15 10.01
N THR A 181 -1.95 11.42 10.44
CA THR A 181 -0.60 11.94 10.68
C THR A 181 0.45 10.99 10.09
N VAL A 182 1.70 11.45 10.04
CA VAL A 182 2.85 10.56 9.85
C VAL A 182 3.71 10.60 11.11
N GLU A 183 3.92 9.45 11.73
CA GLU A 183 4.80 9.31 12.89
C GLU A 183 6.19 8.89 12.45
N SER A 184 7.20 9.41 13.15
CA SER A 184 8.57 8.96 13.00
C SER A 184 9.03 8.20 14.24
N PHE A 185 9.72 7.09 14.02
CA PHE A 185 10.34 6.30 15.07
C PHE A 185 11.76 5.89 14.68
N GLU A 186 12.62 5.68 15.66
CA GLU A 186 13.96 5.11 15.46
C GLU A 186 14.10 3.76 16.19
N LEU A 187 14.84 2.85 15.57
CA LEU A 187 15.16 1.52 16.08
C LEU A 187 16.65 1.25 15.86
N VAL A 188 17.32 0.66 16.85
CA VAL A 188 18.64 0.05 16.64
C VAL A 188 18.43 -1.39 16.16
N ARG A 189 19.09 -1.78 15.06
CA ARG A 189 18.95 -3.13 14.48
C ARG A 189 19.17 -4.21 15.54
N GLY A 190 18.27 -5.19 15.58
CA GLY A 190 18.30 -6.30 16.52
C GLY A 190 17.73 -6.01 17.91
N GLU A 191 17.39 -4.76 18.22
CA GLU A 191 16.64 -4.41 19.43
C GLU A 191 15.12 -4.49 19.20
N ASP A 192 14.36 -4.37 20.28
CA ASP A 192 12.89 -4.42 20.29
C ASP A 192 12.25 -3.04 20.56
N LYS A 193 13.03 -2.00 20.83
CA LYS A 193 12.53 -0.66 21.18
C LYS A 193 12.43 0.26 19.98
N LEU A 194 11.20 0.62 19.64
CA LEU A 194 10.86 1.58 18.61
C LEU A 194 10.62 2.94 19.27
N GLU A 195 11.64 3.79 19.34
CA GLU A 195 11.59 5.09 20.02
C GLU A 195 10.94 6.14 19.13
N TRP A 196 9.85 6.75 19.60
CA TRP A 196 9.19 7.82 18.87
C TRP A 196 10.02 9.11 18.84
N THR A 197 10.12 9.72 17.67
CA THR A 197 10.92 10.93 17.44
C THR A 197 10.11 12.14 16.95
N GLY A 198 8.88 11.95 16.45
CA GLY A 198 8.03 13.07 16.06
C GLY A 198 6.72 12.70 15.37
N THR A 199 5.80 13.66 15.33
CA THR A 199 4.52 13.60 14.60
C THR A 199 4.48 14.69 13.54
N PHE A 200 4.11 14.34 12.31
CA PHE A 200 4.15 15.21 11.14
C PHE A 200 2.76 15.30 10.48
N GLY A 201 2.50 16.39 9.74
CA GLY A 201 1.31 16.56 8.89
C GLY A 201 0.01 16.97 9.60
N ALA A 202 0.00 17.16 10.92
CA ALA A 202 -1.24 17.37 11.68
C ALA A 202 -1.93 18.75 11.51
N ASN A 203 -1.33 19.73 10.82
CA ASN A 203 -1.64 21.15 11.06
C ASN A 203 -2.26 21.93 9.88
N ASP A 204 -2.28 21.39 8.66
CA ASP A 204 -2.60 22.18 7.45
C ASP A 204 -3.59 21.50 6.49
N GLY A 205 -4.05 20.29 6.80
CA GLY A 205 -4.96 19.51 5.94
C GLY A 205 -4.30 18.99 4.66
N VAL A 206 -2.99 19.14 4.50
CA VAL A 206 -2.23 18.59 3.35
C VAL A 206 -2.13 17.06 3.48
N VAL A 207 -1.92 16.58 4.71
CA VAL A 207 -1.89 15.16 5.08
C VAL A 207 -3.26 14.81 5.67
N HIS A 208 -4.12 14.13 4.92
CA HIS A 208 -5.57 14.12 5.24
C HIS A 208 -6.32 12.83 4.90
N SER A 209 -5.81 12.00 3.99
CA SER A 209 -6.34 10.66 3.69
C SER A 209 -5.18 9.72 3.38
N THR A 210 -4.23 9.63 4.32
CA THR A 210 -2.93 9.01 4.05
C THR A 210 -3.05 7.51 3.82
N ASN A 211 -2.33 6.99 2.82
CA ASN A 211 -2.23 5.55 2.59
C ASN A 211 -0.82 5.03 2.94
N LYS A 212 0.24 5.47 2.23
CA LYS A 212 1.63 5.09 2.50
C LYS A 212 2.59 6.26 2.32
N VAL A 213 3.67 6.21 3.07
CA VAL A 213 4.78 7.15 3.03
C VAL A 213 5.98 6.53 2.31
N ALA A 214 6.80 7.35 1.65
CA ALA A 214 8.12 6.96 1.16
C ALA A 214 9.15 8.01 1.60
N ALA A 215 10.25 7.56 2.21
CA ALA A 215 11.30 8.45 2.68
C ALA A 215 11.97 9.18 1.50
N ASP A 216 12.23 10.48 1.67
CA ASP A 216 12.94 11.26 0.64
C ASP A 216 14.47 11.21 0.78
N LEU A 217 14.96 10.51 1.82
CA LEU A 217 16.36 10.36 2.24
C LEU A 217 17.09 11.68 2.57
N ASN A 218 16.33 12.76 2.77
CA ASN A 218 16.80 14.06 3.21
C ASN A 218 16.19 14.45 4.58
N GLY A 219 15.67 13.47 5.30
CA GLY A 219 15.00 13.63 6.60
C GLY A 219 13.55 14.07 6.49
N GLY A 220 12.96 14.06 5.30
CA GLY A 220 11.55 14.22 5.05
C GLY A 220 10.96 12.98 4.36
N PHE A 221 9.77 13.15 3.80
CA PHE A 221 9.05 12.08 3.12
C PHE A 221 8.02 12.61 2.14
N VAL A 222 7.65 11.78 1.17
CA VAL A 222 6.42 11.96 0.39
C VAL A 222 5.38 11.04 1.00
N VAL A 223 4.10 11.43 1.02
CA VAL A 223 2.98 10.59 1.45
C VAL A 223 1.84 10.64 0.42
N THR A 224 1.21 9.51 0.15
CA THR A 224 0.01 9.44 -0.68
C THR A 224 -1.23 9.77 0.13
N ASN A 225 -2.09 10.62 -0.40
CA ASN A 225 -3.49 10.71 0.03
C ASN A 225 -4.35 9.99 -1.02
N ASP A 226 -4.98 8.88 -0.64
CA ASP A 226 -5.72 8.02 -1.57
C ASP A 226 -7.02 8.65 -2.08
N HIS A 227 -7.58 9.57 -1.29
CA HIS A 227 -8.82 10.29 -1.58
C HIS A 227 -8.62 11.80 -1.68
N SER A 228 -9.62 12.49 -2.21
CA SER A 228 -9.65 13.95 -2.36
C SER A 228 -10.03 14.72 -1.09
N SER A 229 -10.64 14.04 -0.12
CA SER A 229 -11.01 14.59 1.17
C SER A 229 -11.00 13.49 2.24
N PRO A 230 -10.89 13.83 3.54
CA PRO A 230 -10.93 12.85 4.63
C PRO A 230 -12.26 12.07 4.73
N SER A 231 -13.36 12.70 4.34
CA SER A 231 -14.72 12.15 4.40
C SER A 231 -15.68 12.92 3.47
N GLY A 232 -16.95 12.50 3.42
CA GLY A 232 -18.03 13.22 2.75
C GLY A 232 -18.40 12.74 1.34
N LEU A 233 -19.39 13.39 0.73
CA LEU A 233 -19.96 12.97 -0.56
C LEU A 233 -18.99 13.12 -1.74
N ARG A 234 -18.10 14.12 -1.72
CA ARG A 234 -17.08 14.28 -2.75
C ARG A 234 -16.16 13.06 -2.81
N ARG A 235 -15.78 12.54 -1.64
CA ARG A 235 -14.93 11.36 -1.48
C ARG A 235 -15.55 10.09 -2.06
N SER A 236 -16.85 9.87 -1.85
CA SER A 236 -17.53 8.67 -2.37
C SER A 236 -17.59 8.60 -3.90
N LEU A 237 -17.31 9.72 -4.58
CA LEU A 237 -17.21 9.81 -6.04
C LEU A 237 -15.76 9.65 -6.54
N ASP A 238 -14.77 9.53 -5.66
CA ASP A 238 -13.35 9.43 -6.04
C ASP A 238 -13.09 8.28 -7.01
N LEU A 239 -13.83 7.14 -6.89
CA LEU A 239 -13.69 5.98 -7.80
C LEU A 239 -13.79 6.37 -9.28
N PHE A 240 -14.58 7.40 -9.57
CA PHE A 240 -14.82 7.90 -10.92
C PHE A 240 -14.10 9.20 -11.22
N LEU A 241 -13.95 10.08 -10.22
CA LEU A 241 -13.42 11.43 -10.41
C LEU A 241 -11.92 11.56 -10.10
N GLY A 242 -11.33 10.56 -9.44
CA GLY A 242 -10.03 10.69 -8.80
C GLY A 242 -9.99 11.84 -7.80
N GLY A 243 -8.82 12.40 -7.59
CA GLY A 243 -8.58 13.54 -6.71
C GLY A 243 -7.70 13.24 -5.50
N GLY A 244 -7.18 12.02 -5.39
CA GLY A 244 -6.06 11.74 -4.51
C GLY A 244 -4.82 12.56 -4.89
N SER A 245 -3.82 12.56 -4.01
CA SER A 245 -2.67 13.45 -4.12
C SER A 245 -1.39 12.87 -3.53
N LEU A 246 -0.28 13.54 -3.81
CA LEU A 246 1.00 13.36 -3.13
C LEU A 246 1.31 14.61 -2.33
N ALA A 247 1.66 14.44 -1.06
CA ALA A 247 2.18 15.51 -0.23
C ALA A 247 3.67 15.26 0.05
N HIS A 248 4.50 16.31 -0.01
CA HIS A 248 5.89 16.27 0.42
C HIS A 248 6.05 17.04 1.72
N CYS A 249 6.58 16.37 2.75
CA CYS A 249 6.85 16.95 4.06
C CYS A 249 8.35 16.93 4.31
N THR A 250 8.90 18.08 4.67
CA THR A 250 10.31 18.23 5.00
C THR A 250 10.60 17.86 6.46
N LYS A 251 11.88 17.73 6.81
CA LYS A 251 12.34 17.50 8.18
C LYS A 251 11.80 18.51 9.21
N SER A 252 11.52 19.75 8.80
CA SER A 252 10.95 20.79 9.66
C SER A 252 9.42 20.73 9.78
N ASN A 253 8.79 19.65 9.29
CA ASN A 253 7.34 19.49 9.24
C ASN A 253 6.63 20.59 8.42
N ASP A 254 7.30 21.10 7.38
CA ASP A 254 6.68 21.91 6.33
C ASP A 254 6.16 20.95 5.26
N CYS A 255 4.84 20.80 5.19
CA CYS A 255 4.14 19.89 4.30
C CYS A 255 3.45 20.66 3.17
N LYS A 256 3.59 20.18 1.94
CA LYS A 256 2.98 20.80 0.75
C LYS A 256 2.43 19.77 -0.18
N LEU A 257 1.31 20.10 -0.81
CA LEU A 257 0.76 19.32 -1.92
C LEU A 257 1.75 19.40 -3.09
N ALA A 258 2.22 18.24 -3.56
CA ALA A 258 3.20 18.12 -4.62
C ALA A 258 2.60 17.66 -5.94
N VAL A 259 1.57 16.81 -5.89
CA VAL A 259 0.80 16.35 -7.06
C VAL A 259 -0.65 16.19 -6.63
N ASP A 260 -1.60 16.53 -7.49
CA ASP A 260 -3.04 16.38 -7.26
C ASP A 260 -3.73 15.64 -8.42
N GLY A 261 -5.03 15.35 -8.25
CA GLY A 261 -5.84 14.75 -9.31
C GLY A 261 -5.56 13.27 -9.61
N LEU A 262 -4.84 12.58 -8.71
CA LEU A 262 -4.51 11.17 -8.89
C LEU A 262 -5.73 10.27 -8.60
N SER A 263 -5.80 9.14 -9.28
CA SER A 263 -6.86 8.14 -9.07
C SER A 263 -6.38 7.08 -8.09
N PHE A 264 -6.80 7.16 -6.82
CA PHE A 264 -6.41 6.24 -5.73
C PHE A 264 -4.92 5.94 -5.69
N PRO A 265 -4.05 6.97 -5.52
CA PRO A 265 -2.65 6.71 -5.27
C PRO A 265 -2.53 5.92 -3.95
N ASN A 266 -1.86 4.77 -4.01
CA ASN A 266 -1.80 3.84 -2.89
C ASN A 266 -0.36 3.72 -2.38
N GLY A 267 0.13 2.51 -2.10
CA GLY A 267 1.45 2.32 -1.51
C GLY A 267 2.61 2.60 -2.45
N MET A 268 3.09 3.84 -2.47
CA MET A 268 4.26 4.22 -3.26
C MET A 268 5.58 3.77 -2.64
N VAL A 269 6.63 3.78 -3.46
CA VAL A 269 8.02 3.55 -3.04
C VAL A 269 8.97 4.51 -3.74
N ARG A 270 10.12 4.76 -3.12
CA ARG A 270 11.27 5.38 -3.78
C ARG A 270 12.21 4.29 -4.29
N GLY A 271 12.43 4.22 -5.60
CA GLY A 271 13.36 3.28 -6.21
C GLY A 271 14.82 3.60 -5.88
N LEU A 272 15.71 2.64 -6.14
CA LEU A 272 17.16 2.84 -6.00
C LEU A 272 17.72 3.90 -6.95
N ASP A 273 17.01 4.17 -8.05
CA ASP A 273 17.30 5.26 -8.99
C ASP A 273 16.84 6.65 -8.49
N GLY A 274 16.21 6.71 -7.32
CA GLY A 274 15.72 7.93 -6.69
C GLY A 274 14.39 8.45 -7.23
N LEU A 275 13.74 7.74 -8.13
CA LEU A 275 12.39 8.06 -8.60
C LEU A 275 11.34 7.52 -7.63
N PHE A 276 10.20 8.19 -7.57
CA PHE A 276 9.03 7.74 -6.82
C PHE A 276 8.05 7.04 -7.74
N TYR A 277 7.64 5.84 -7.35
CA TYR A 277 6.73 4.98 -8.09
C TYR A 277 5.41 4.92 -7.34
N VAL A 278 4.34 5.43 -7.94
CA VAL A 278 3.04 5.60 -7.29
C VAL A 278 2.01 4.72 -7.99
N PRO A 279 1.56 3.63 -7.37
CA PRO A 279 0.55 2.75 -7.94
C PRO A 279 -0.83 3.39 -7.86
N SER A 280 -1.72 2.97 -8.74
CA SER A 280 -3.16 3.25 -8.64
C SER A 280 -3.95 1.99 -8.33
N SER A 281 -4.80 2.07 -7.31
CA SER A 281 -5.78 1.01 -6.97
C SER A 281 -6.98 0.96 -7.90
N VAL A 282 -6.98 1.70 -9.01
CA VAL A 282 -8.09 1.68 -9.97
C VAL A 282 -7.62 1.63 -11.42
N THR A 283 -6.57 2.36 -11.81
CA THR A 283 -6.22 2.51 -13.24
C THR A 283 -5.31 1.41 -13.78
N GLY A 284 -4.74 0.57 -12.92
CA GLY A 284 -3.75 -0.43 -13.31
C GLY A 284 -2.46 0.15 -13.90
N ARG A 285 -2.10 1.36 -13.48
CA ARG A 285 -0.88 2.07 -13.88
C ARG A 285 -0.06 2.47 -12.65
N ILE A 286 1.25 2.60 -12.85
CA ILE A 286 2.18 3.18 -11.87
C ILE A 286 2.72 4.48 -12.46
N GLY A 287 2.46 5.61 -11.81
CA GLY A 287 3.09 6.88 -12.19
C GLY A 287 4.51 6.96 -11.65
N VAL A 288 5.45 7.44 -12.47
CA VAL A 288 6.85 7.61 -12.08
C VAL A 288 7.16 9.09 -11.95
N TYR A 289 7.70 9.51 -10.81
CA TYR A 289 7.92 10.92 -10.47
C TYR A 289 9.35 11.18 -10.04
N SER A 290 9.90 12.31 -10.49
CA SER A 290 11.16 12.83 -9.98
C SER A 290 10.89 13.90 -8.92
N LEU A 291 11.52 13.79 -7.75
CA LEU A 291 11.49 14.82 -6.72
C LEU A 291 12.57 15.88 -7.00
N SER A 292 12.17 17.15 -6.95
CA SER A 292 13.04 18.32 -7.08
C SER A 292 12.73 19.32 -5.96
N SER A 293 13.52 20.40 -5.85
CA SER A 293 13.23 21.48 -4.89
C SER A 293 11.88 22.19 -5.14
N SER A 294 11.35 22.13 -6.37
CA SER A 294 10.05 22.68 -6.74
C SER A 294 8.87 21.72 -6.55
N GLY A 295 9.12 20.47 -6.13
CA GLY A 295 8.09 19.44 -5.95
C GLY A 295 8.32 18.22 -6.84
N LEU A 296 7.28 17.38 -6.99
CA LEU A 296 7.32 16.17 -7.81
C LEU A 296 6.83 16.45 -9.24
N THR A 297 7.55 15.93 -10.23
CA THR A 297 7.16 15.99 -11.65
C THR A 297 7.02 14.58 -12.20
N LYS A 298 5.91 14.29 -12.90
CA LYS A 298 5.73 12.99 -13.56
C LYS A 298 6.69 12.90 -14.75
N VAL A 299 7.48 11.83 -14.80
CA VAL A 299 8.51 11.60 -15.82
C VAL A 299 8.26 10.35 -16.67
N ASP A 300 7.49 9.39 -16.17
CA ASP A 300 7.13 8.17 -16.90
C ASP A 300 5.81 7.57 -16.34
N GLU A 301 5.31 6.53 -16.99
CA GLU A 301 4.17 5.72 -16.54
C GLU A 301 4.32 4.27 -16.97
N ILE A 302 4.00 3.35 -16.06
CA ILE A 302 4.13 1.90 -16.27
C ILE A 302 2.73 1.31 -16.35
N GLU A 303 2.42 0.64 -17.46
CA GLU A 303 1.16 -0.09 -17.62
C GLU A 303 1.29 -1.51 -17.07
N VAL A 304 0.52 -1.84 -16.03
CA VAL A 304 0.48 -3.18 -15.42
C VAL A 304 -0.80 -3.91 -15.80
N GLY A 305 -1.91 -3.17 -15.95
CA GLY A 305 -3.20 -3.71 -16.39
C GLY A 305 -4.06 -4.34 -15.28
N MET A 306 -3.70 -4.11 -14.02
CA MET A 306 -4.48 -4.55 -12.85
C MET A 306 -4.38 -3.52 -11.73
N PRO A 307 -5.49 -3.20 -11.03
CA PRO A 307 -5.48 -2.41 -9.80
C PRO A 307 -4.42 -2.89 -8.80
N MET A 308 -3.61 -1.97 -8.29
CA MET A 308 -2.49 -2.26 -7.39
C MET A 308 -2.66 -1.58 -6.04
N ASP A 309 -2.10 -2.20 -5.02
CA ASP A 309 -2.06 -1.67 -3.67
C ASP A 309 -0.63 -1.20 -3.35
N ASN A 310 0.07 -1.81 -2.38
CA ASN A 310 1.41 -1.40 -2.01
C ASN A 310 2.48 -1.97 -2.95
N LEU A 311 3.43 -1.10 -3.29
CA LEU A 311 4.70 -1.44 -3.90
C LEU A 311 5.75 -1.72 -2.82
N SER A 312 6.73 -2.55 -3.17
CA SER A 312 8.02 -2.70 -2.48
C SER A 312 9.16 -2.66 -3.48
N VAL A 313 10.38 -2.35 -3.02
CA VAL A 313 11.61 -2.43 -3.82
C VAL A 313 12.52 -3.47 -3.18
N ASP A 314 13.06 -4.39 -3.95
CA ASP A 314 14.04 -5.36 -3.47
C ASP A 314 15.49 -4.83 -3.58
N ALA A 315 16.46 -5.55 -3.01
CA ALA A 315 17.88 -5.17 -3.10
C ALA A 315 18.46 -5.14 -4.53
N ASN A 316 17.80 -5.73 -5.53
CA ASN A 316 18.20 -5.62 -6.93
C ASN A 316 17.66 -4.35 -7.60
N GLY A 317 16.73 -3.63 -6.94
CA GLY A 317 16.01 -2.50 -7.50
C GLY A 317 14.78 -2.88 -8.31
N ASP A 318 14.36 -4.15 -8.27
CA ASP A 318 13.11 -4.59 -8.86
C ASP A 318 11.94 -4.19 -7.96
N ILE A 319 10.84 -3.78 -8.56
CA ILE A 319 9.64 -3.36 -7.85
C ILE A 319 8.66 -4.52 -7.83
N PHE A 320 8.10 -4.82 -6.66
CA PHE A 320 7.03 -5.79 -6.51
C PHE A 320 5.74 -5.06 -6.18
N ALA A 321 4.65 -5.44 -6.85
CA ALA A 321 3.34 -4.84 -6.67
C ALA A 321 2.33 -5.91 -6.27
N ALA A 322 1.70 -5.74 -5.11
CA ALA A 322 0.49 -6.49 -4.80
C ALA A 322 -0.69 -5.90 -5.57
N ALA A 323 -1.55 -6.76 -6.12
CA ALA A 323 -2.61 -6.35 -7.03
C ALA A 323 -3.91 -7.13 -6.79
N PHE A 324 -5.02 -6.52 -7.18
CA PHE A 324 -6.38 -7.00 -6.95
C PHE A 324 -7.01 -7.53 -8.25
N PRO A 325 -7.08 -8.86 -8.41
CA PRO A 325 -7.67 -9.47 -9.60
C PRO A 325 -9.19 -9.32 -9.65
N ASP A 326 -9.85 -9.18 -8.48
CA ASP A 326 -11.30 -9.03 -8.35
C ASP A 326 -11.63 -7.88 -7.39
N SER A 327 -11.67 -6.66 -7.93
CA SER A 327 -11.93 -5.45 -7.16
C SER A 327 -13.35 -5.35 -6.64
N LEU A 328 -14.34 -5.97 -7.31
CA LEU A 328 -15.72 -5.99 -6.81
C LEU A 328 -15.82 -6.81 -5.53
N LYS A 329 -15.20 -7.99 -5.52
CA LYS A 329 -15.14 -8.85 -4.32
C LYS A 329 -14.37 -8.19 -3.18
N LEU A 330 -13.27 -7.48 -3.49
CA LEU A 330 -12.55 -6.68 -2.50
C LEU A 330 -13.44 -5.61 -1.87
N VAL A 331 -14.13 -4.80 -2.69
CA VAL A 331 -15.02 -3.74 -2.20
C VAL A 331 -16.14 -4.32 -1.34
N GLU A 332 -16.73 -5.44 -1.75
CA GLU A 332 -17.76 -6.13 -0.96
C GLU A 332 -17.23 -6.58 0.41
N ALA A 333 -16.05 -7.19 0.45
CA ALA A 333 -15.42 -7.65 1.67
C ALA A 333 -15.06 -6.49 2.62
N VAL A 334 -14.47 -5.42 2.10
CA VAL A 334 -14.11 -4.24 2.91
C VAL A 334 -15.36 -3.54 3.44
N LYS A 335 -16.40 -3.37 2.61
CA LYS A 335 -17.64 -2.67 3.01
C LYS A 335 -18.52 -3.49 3.94
N HIS A 336 -18.58 -4.81 3.81
CA HIS A 336 -19.54 -5.62 4.54
C HIS A 336 -18.92 -6.61 5.52
N ALA A 337 -17.58 -6.68 5.61
CA ALA A 337 -16.86 -7.68 6.42
C ALA A 337 -17.38 -9.10 6.14
N SER A 338 -17.62 -9.40 4.85
CA SER A 338 -18.39 -10.58 4.40
C SER A 338 -17.65 -11.91 4.52
N GLY A 339 -16.39 -11.91 4.99
CA GLY A 339 -15.56 -13.11 5.08
C GLY A 339 -15.25 -13.75 3.72
N LEU A 340 -15.44 -13.00 2.63
CA LEU A 340 -15.15 -13.47 1.28
C LEU A 340 -13.65 -13.68 1.10
N ILE A 341 -13.28 -14.84 0.56
CA ILE A 341 -11.91 -15.11 0.12
C ILE A 341 -11.64 -14.30 -1.14
N ILE A 342 -10.68 -13.39 -1.11
CA ILE A 342 -10.36 -12.51 -2.25
C ILE A 342 -9.09 -13.04 -2.94
N PRO A 343 -9.10 -13.22 -4.27
CA PRO A 343 -7.91 -13.60 -5.01
C PRO A 343 -6.83 -12.51 -4.91
N SER A 344 -5.58 -12.91 -5.01
CA SER A 344 -4.43 -12.02 -4.88
C SER A 344 -3.46 -12.22 -6.03
N THR A 345 -2.79 -11.17 -6.48
CA THR A 345 -1.73 -11.22 -7.51
C THR A 345 -0.50 -10.45 -7.06
N VAL A 346 0.67 -10.91 -7.48
CA VAL A 346 1.94 -10.21 -7.35
C VAL A 346 2.54 -10.00 -8.74
N TYR A 347 2.88 -8.76 -9.05
CA TYR A 347 3.69 -8.41 -10.21
C TYR A 347 5.12 -8.08 -9.80
N GLN A 348 6.06 -8.38 -10.69
CA GLN A 348 7.41 -7.84 -10.66
C GLN A 348 7.58 -6.90 -11.85
N ILE A 349 8.18 -5.75 -11.57
CA ILE A 349 8.45 -4.68 -12.50
C ILE A 349 9.95 -4.41 -12.47
N LYS A 350 10.61 -4.69 -13.59
CA LYS A 350 12.05 -4.51 -13.76
C LYS A 350 12.32 -3.40 -14.76
N LYS A 351 13.18 -2.46 -14.40
CA LYS A 351 13.69 -1.44 -15.32
C LYS A 351 14.67 -2.08 -16.30
N LEU A 352 14.51 -1.80 -17.59
CA LEU A 352 15.37 -2.33 -18.65
C LEU A 352 16.61 -1.47 -18.79
N VAL A 353 17.80 -2.08 -18.79
CA VAL A 353 19.08 -1.40 -18.97
C VAL A 353 19.76 -1.96 -20.23
N GLY A 354 19.57 -1.25 -21.35
CA GLY A 354 20.22 -1.58 -22.64
C GLY A 354 19.52 -2.67 -23.47
N GLU A 355 20.13 -3.04 -24.60
CA GLU A 355 19.54 -3.97 -25.58
C GLU A 355 19.54 -5.45 -25.14
N SER A 356 20.41 -5.83 -24.20
CA SER A 356 20.54 -7.21 -23.70
C SER A 356 19.34 -7.66 -22.87
N ASP A 357 18.54 -6.72 -22.38
CA ASP A 357 17.37 -7.04 -21.56
C ASP A 357 16.13 -7.36 -22.40
N GLN A 358 16.19 -7.60 -23.71
CA GLN A 358 14.99 -7.90 -24.52
C GLN A 358 14.51 -9.37 -24.45
N GLY A 359 15.31 -10.31 -23.96
CA GLY A 359 14.94 -11.72 -23.79
C GLY A 359 14.53 -12.05 -22.34
N GLY A 360 13.24 -12.07 -22.03
CA GLY A 360 12.74 -12.41 -20.69
C GLY A 360 11.22 -12.64 -20.65
N ARG A 361 10.71 -13.24 -19.56
CA ARG A 361 9.26 -13.39 -19.33
C ARG A 361 8.62 -12.03 -19.08
N GLY A 362 7.41 -11.80 -19.57
CA GLY A 362 6.66 -10.56 -19.31
C GLY A 362 6.46 -9.67 -20.52
N VAL A 363 5.69 -8.61 -20.31
CA VAL A 363 5.38 -7.59 -21.31
C VAL A 363 6.30 -6.40 -21.10
N VAL A 364 6.82 -5.84 -22.20
CA VAL A 364 7.60 -4.60 -22.17
C VAL A 364 6.64 -3.42 -22.29
N THR A 365 6.72 -2.49 -21.34
CA THR A 365 5.95 -1.24 -21.30
C THR A 365 6.95 -0.09 -21.10
N GLY A 366 7.19 0.68 -22.16
CA GLY A 366 8.24 1.71 -22.19
C GLY A 366 9.61 1.14 -21.82
N ASN A 367 10.20 1.67 -20.74
CA ASN A 367 11.51 1.28 -20.21
C ASN A 367 11.45 0.14 -19.18
N TYR A 368 10.30 -0.52 -19.03
CA TYR A 368 10.05 -1.50 -17.99
C TYR A 368 9.57 -2.81 -18.58
N ARG A 369 9.88 -3.90 -17.88
CA ARG A 369 9.28 -5.21 -18.10
C ARG A 369 8.43 -5.58 -16.90
N VAL A 370 7.22 -6.01 -17.17
CA VAL A 370 6.21 -6.35 -16.16
C VAL A 370 5.77 -7.79 -16.37
N TRP A 371 5.77 -8.59 -15.29
CA TRP A 371 5.23 -9.94 -15.31
C TRP A 371 4.62 -10.31 -13.97
N LYS A 372 3.65 -11.22 -14.05
CA LYS A 372 3.02 -11.84 -12.90
C LYS A 372 3.94 -12.89 -12.32
N VAL A 373 4.22 -12.80 -11.01
CA VAL A 373 5.10 -13.74 -10.28
C VAL A 373 4.29 -14.76 -9.49
N LEU A 374 3.15 -14.34 -8.94
CA LEU A 374 2.21 -15.16 -8.18
C LEU A 374 0.78 -14.72 -8.48
N GLU A 375 -0.16 -15.64 -8.48
CA GLU A 375 -1.59 -15.36 -8.38
C GLU A 375 -2.30 -16.56 -7.77
N ASP A 376 -3.20 -16.31 -6.83
CA ASP A 376 -3.94 -17.34 -6.12
C ASP A 376 -5.44 -17.09 -6.28
N LYS A 377 -6.00 -17.61 -7.38
CA LYS A 377 -7.43 -17.47 -7.70
C LYS A 377 -8.35 -17.91 -6.57
N GLU A 378 -8.01 -19.01 -5.91
CA GLU A 378 -8.84 -19.60 -4.86
C GLU A 378 -8.51 -19.07 -3.46
N GLY A 379 -7.49 -18.23 -3.30
CA GLY A 379 -7.00 -17.76 -2.00
C GLY A 379 -6.61 -18.92 -1.06
N LYS A 380 -6.00 -19.97 -1.62
CA LYS A 380 -5.60 -21.17 -0.86
C LYS A 380 -4.53 -20.83 0.19
N VAL A 381 -3.54 -20.04 -0.20
CA VAL A 381 -2.32 -19.80 0.56
C VAL A 381 -1.98 -18.33 0.68
N MET A 382 -2.21 -17.50 -0.33
CA MET A 382 -2.01 -16.05 -0.22
C MET A 382 -3.03 -15.44 0.75
N PRO A 383 -2.69 -14.36 1.48
CA PRO A 383 -3.68 -13.68 2.30
C PRO A 383 -4.75 -13.06 1.39
N SER A 384 -6.00 -13.05 1.85
CA SER A 384 -7.15 -12.57 1.07
C SER A 384 -6.97 -11.10 0.72
N GLY A 385 -6.89 -10.79 -0.58
CA GLY A 385 -6.67 -9.43 -1.05
C GLY A 385 -5.34 -8.89 -0.57
N ALA A 386 -4.25 -9.60 -0.89
CA ALA A 386 -2.89 -9.22 -0.51
C ALA A 386 -2.63 -7.77 -0.91
N THR A 387 -2.11 -6.99 0.04
CA THR A 387 -1.91 -5.54 -0.08
C THR A 387 -0.44 -5.21 -0.26
N VAL A 388 0.47 -6.12 0.08
CA VAL A 388 1.91 -5.92 -0.07
C VAL A 388 2.60 -7.26 -0.36
N ALA A 389 3.65 -7.20 -1.18
CA ALA A 389 4.53 -8.32 -1.48
C ALA A 389 5.98 -7.83 -1.40
N VAL A 390 6.80 -8.43 -0.53
CA VAL A 390 8.22 -8.09 -0.35
C VAL A 390 9.08 -9.27 -0.79
N HIS A 391 10.00 -9.02 -1.71
CA HIS A 391 10.90 -10.02 -2.26
C HIS A 391 12.26 -9.98 -1.57
N ASP A 392 12.70 -11.13 -1.06
CA ASP A 392 14.06 -11.35 -0.57
C ASP A 392 14.97 -11.74 -1.74
N ALA A 393 15.63 -10.76 -2.33
CA ALA A 393 16.55 -10.92 -3.46
C ALA A 393 17.63 -12.00 -3.24
N LYS A 394 18.00 -12.27 -1.99
CA LYS A 394 19.04 -13.26 -1.64
C LYS A 394 18.58 -14.69 -1.82
N THR A 395 17.31 -14.98 -1.56
CA THR A 395 16.77 -16.36 -1.55
C THR A 395 15.66 -16.58 -2.57
N GLY A 396 15.14 -15.51 -3.16
CA GLY A 396 13.99 -15.51 -4.05
C GLY A 396 12.64 -15.64 -3.33
N ARG A 397 12.61 -15.66 -1.99
CA ARG A 397 11.37 -15.76 -1.21
C ARG A 397 10.52 -14.49 -1.34
N ILE A 398 9.20 -14.66 -1.31
CA ILE A 398 8.25 -13.54 -1.33
C ILE A 398 7.39 -13.62 -0.07
N PHE A 399 7.36 -12.54 0.70
CA PHE A 399 6.52 -12.38 1.88
C PHE A 399 5.32 -11.50 1.55
N LEU A 400 4.13 -11.90 2.00
CA LEU A 400 2.86 -11.28 1.64
C LEU A 400 2.09 -10.89 2.89
N GLY A 401 1.52 -9.68 2.87
CA GLY A 401 0.59 -9.15 3.87
C GLY A 401 -0.74 -8.77 3.24
N ALA A 402 -1.75 -8.54 4.06
CA ALA A 402 -3.06 -8.03 3.62
C ALA A 402 -3.71 -7.18 4.71
N VAL A 403 -4.42 -6.13 4.30
CA VAL A 403 -5.21 -5.27 5.20
C VAL A 403 -6.30 -6.02 5.95
N ILE A 404 -6.92 -7.03 5.35
CA ILE A 404 -7.98 -7.85 5.97
C ILE A 404 -7.61 -9.34 6.02
N GLY A 405 -6.32 -9.64 6.02
CA GLY A 405 -5.80 -11.01 6.13
C GLY A 405 -5.74 -11.50 7.57
N GLU A 406 -5.99 -12.79 7.77
CA GLU A 406 -5.83 -13.47 9.07
C GLU A 406 -4.38 -13.91 9.34
N HIS A 407 -3.54 -13.89 8.31
CA HIS A 407 -2.17 -14.38 8.31
C HIS A 407 -1.32 -13.61 7.31
N MET A 408 0.00 -13.76 7.45
CA MET A 408 0.94 -13.45 6.38
C MET A 408 1.29 -14.74 5.62
N THR A 409 1.87 -14.63 4.44
CA THR A 409 2.30 -15.81 3.65
C THR A 409 3.74 -15.65 3.23
N VAL A 410 4.49 -16.74 3.22
CA VAL A 410 5.79 -16.82 2.56
C VAL A 410 5.72 -17.80 1.40
N CYS A 411 6.30 -17.43 0.28
CA CYS A 411 6.41 -18.24 -0.93
C CYS A 411 7.88 -18.45 -1.25
N GLU A 412 8.31 -19.72 -1.34
CA GLU A 412 9.69 -20.10 -1.62
C GLU A 412 9.80 -20.60 -3.06
N PRO A 413 10.83 -20.19 -3.84
CA PRO A 413 11.03 -20.71 -5.18
C PRO A 413 11.19 -22.23 -5.18
N ILE A 414 10.47 -22.90 -6.07
CA ILE A 414 10.68 -24.32 -6.33
C ILE A 414 11.95 -24.44 -7.17
N VAL A 415 13.05 -24.86 -6.56
CA VAL A 415 14.27 -25.18 -7.30
C VAL A 415 13.96 -26.37 -8.23
N ALA A 416 14.09 -26.17 -9.54
CA ALA A 416 14.02 -27.27 -10.49
C ALA A 416 15.11 -28.29 -10.13
N LYS A 417 14.70 -29.52 -9.80
CA LYS A 417 15.62 -30.62 -9.53
C LYS A 417 16.38 -31.04 -10.77
#